data_AF-X0XE38-F1
#
_entry.id   AF-X0XE38-F1
#
_cell.length_a   1.000
_cell.length_b   1.000
_cell.length_c   1.000
_cell.angle_alpha   90.00
_cell.angle_beta   90.00
_cell.angle_gamma   90.00
#
_symmetry.space_group_name_H-M   'P 1'
#
loop_
_entity.id
_entity.type
_entity.pdbx_description
1 polymer ?
#
loop_
_entity_poly.entity_id
_entity_poly.type
_entity_poly.pdbx_seq_one_letter_code
_entity_poly.pdbx_strand_id
1 'polypeptide(L)'
;FPVMTFWDIGRTDATSIWFAQKINNEIRVIDFYQNHNKGIDHYIDFVKMLPYKKYRHWAPHDIKVTDYTATESRIEYARLHGVDFEITPNISIQDGIDAGRRILKICYFSDKVGVRSADGGEHGVNFGLNALRSYRKLFDEKRKTYKDIPHHDWASHPADAWRYLSVGISITYNIPGLKIKAF
;
A
#
# COMPACT_ATOMS: atom_id res chain seq x y z
N PHE A 1 2.13 -18.95 6.12
CA PHE A 1 1.09 -18.31 5.28
C PHE A 1 1.79 -17.45 4.22
N PRO A 2 1.29 -17.38 2.97
CA PRO A 2 1.87 -16.48 1.97
C PRO A 2 1.76 -15.03 2.43
N VAL A 3 2.78 -14.23 2.15
CA VAL A 3 2.79 -12.79 2.47
C VAL A 3 2.22 -12.03 1.27
N MET A 4 1.19 -11.24 1.51
CA MET A 4 0.66 -10.31 0.53
C MET A 4 1.35 -8.96 0.74
N THR A 5 1.78 -8.34 -0.35
CA THR A 5 2.37 -7.00 -0.30
C THR A 5 1.53 -6.05 -1.13
N PHE A 6 1.25 -4.86 -0.61
CA PHE A 6 0.42 -3.86 -1.28
C PHE A 6 1.20 -2.57 -1.44
N TRP A 7 1.41 -2.18 -2.69
CA TRP A 7 2.35 -1.13 -3.07
C TRP A 7 1.57 0.11 -3.49
N ASP A 8 1.97 1.27 -3.00
CA ASP A 8 1.73 2.56 -3.64
C ASP A 8 3.05 3.00 -4.26
N ILE A 9 3.12 3.11 -5.58
CA ILE A 9 4.39 3.28 -6.32
C ILE A 9 4.52 4.72 -6.81
N GLY A 10 5.30 5.53 -6.09
CA GLY A 10 5.67 6.88 -6.48
C GLY A 10 6.73 6.93 -7.58
N ARG A 11 6.66 7.91 -8.50
CA ARG A 11 7.73 8.20 -9.47
C ARG A 11 8.67 9.29 -8.96
N THR A 12 8.10 10.41 -8.54
CA THR A 12 8.78 11.51 -7.85
C THR A 12 8.46 11.53 -6.36
N ASP A 13 7.44 10.78 -5.97
CA ASP A 13 6.95 10.68 -4.60
C ASP A 13 7.45 9.40 -3.92
N ALA A 14 7.08 9.22 -2.66
CA ALA A 14 7.46 8.02 -1.93
C ALA A 14 6.73 6.77 -2.46
N THR A 15 7.41 5.63 -2.45
CA THR A 15 6.77 4.32 -2.60
C THR A 15 6.57 3.72 -1.22
N SER A 16 5.37 3.23 -0.94
CA SER A 16 4.98 2.62 0.33
C SER A 16 4.49 1.19 0.12
N ILE A 17 4.88 0.27 1.00
CA ILE A 17 4.57 -1.16 0.89
C ILE A 17 4.07 -1.67 2.24
N TRP A 18 2.84 -2.18 2.28
CA TRP A 18 2.31 -2.92 3.42
C TRP A 18 2.47 -4.42 3.23
N PHE A 19 2.87 -5.13 4.28
CA PHE A 19 3.01 -6.58 4.28
C PHE A 19 1.97 -7.20 5.21
N ALA A 20 1.15 -8.09 4.67
CA ALA A 20 0.08 -8.73 5.43
C ALA A 20 -0.04 -10.22 5.16
N GLN A 21 -0.50 -10.97 6.15
CA GLN A 21 -0.87 -12.38 6.04
C GLN A 21 -2.33 -12.54 6.43
N LYS A 22 -3.07 -13.33 5.66
CA LYS A 22 -4.38 -13.81 6.12
C LYS A 22 -4.19 -15.14 6.83
N ILE A 23 -4.63 -15.19 8.09
CA ILE A 23 -4.64 -16.40 8.90
C ILE A 23 -6.08 -16.56 9.40
N ASN A 24 -6.79 -17.58 8.89
CA ASN A 24 -8.21 -17.76 9.15
C ASN A 24 -9.02 -16.49 8.79
N ASN A 25 -9.64 -15.84 9.77
CA ASN A 25 -10.41 -14.60 9.64
C ASN A 25 -9.65 -13.35 10.10
N GLU A 26 -8.36 -13.49 10.46
CA GLU A 26 -7.51 -12.38 10.89
C GLU A 26 -6.62 -11.91 9.75
N ILE A 27 -6.43 -10.60 9.67
CA ILE A 27 -5.41 -9.99 8.83
C ILE A 27 -4.24 -9.57 9.74
N ARG A 28 -3.09 -10.23 9.59
CA ARG A 28 -1.89 -9.87 10.34
C ARG A 28 -1.03 -8.95 9.48
N VAL A 29 -0.92 -7.69 9.89
CA VAL A 29 -0.02 -6.71 9.29
C VAL A 29 1.34 -6.88 9.94
N ILE A 30 2.25 -7.50 9.20
CA ILE A 30 3.51 -8.02 9.74
C ILE A 30 4.69 -7.08 9.51
N ASP A 31 4.59 -6.23 8.49
CA ASP A 31 5.66 -5.28 8.17
C ASP A 31 5.13 -4.10 7.34
N PHE A 32 5.96 -3.07 7.25
CA PHE A 32 5.74 -1.89 6.42
C PHE A 32 7.08 -1.34 5.94
N TYR A 33 7.15 -0.84 4.71
CA TYR A 33 8.32 -0.15 4.21
C TYR A 33 7.93 1.07 3.38
N GLN A 34 8.63 2.18 3.56
CA GLN A 34 8.52 3.35 2.70
C GLN A 34 9.89 3.95 2.42
N ASN A 35 10.08 4.42 1.18
CA ASN A 35 11.24 5.25 0.84
C ASN A 35 10.88 6.18 -0.33
N HIS A 36 11.71 7.19 -0.57
CA HIS A 36 11.56 8.19 -1.62
C HIS A 36 12.80 8.23 -2.51
N ASN A 37 12.66 8.73 -3.74
CA ASN A 37 13.77 8.88 -4.70
C ASN A 37 14.53 7.58 -5.02
N LYS A 38 13.82 6.44 -5.05
CA LYS A 38 14.38 5.13 -5.43
C LYS A 38 13.66 4.55 -6.64
N GLY A 39 14.38 3.78 -7.46
CA GLY A 39 13.81 3.00 -8.56
C GLY A 39 13.08 1.75 -8.05
N ILE A 40 12.30 1.11 -8.93
CA ILE A 40 11.53 -0.10 -8.58
C ILE A 40 12.44 -1.28 -8.18
N ASP A 41 13.65 -1.33 -8.73
CA ASP A 41 14.72 -2.28 -8.42
C ASP A 41 15.06 -2.30 -6.92
N HIS A 42 15.25 -1.13 -6.31
CA HIS A 42 15.51 -0.99 -4.87
C HIS A 42 14.43 -1.68 -4.02
N TYR A 43 13.16 -1.47 -4.37
CA TYR A 43 12.05 -2.03 -3.61
C TYR A 43 11.89 -3.54 -3.85
N ILE A 44 12.17 -4.02 -5.06
CA ILE A 44 12.22 -5.46 -5.37
C ILE A 44 13.30 -6.14 -4.53
N ASP A 45 14.50 -5.55 -4.48
CA ASP A 45 15.63 -6.09 -3.71
C ASP A 45 15.32 -6.10 -2.21
N PHE A 46 14.75 -5.01 -1.69
CA PHE A 46 14.29 -4.96 -0.30
C PHE A 46 13.33 -6.12 0.03
N VAL A 47 12.31 -6.35 -0.82
CA VAL A 47 11.34 -7.42 -0.59
C VAL A 47 11.99 -8.81 -0.68
N LYS A 48 12.95 -9.02 -1.58
CA LYS A 48 13.70 -10.28 -1.69
C LYS A 48 14.62 -10.54 -0.50
N MET A 49 15.14 -9.50 0.14
CA MET A 49 15.99 -9.63 1.33
C MET A 49 15.22 -10.04 2.59
N LEU A 50 13.90 -9.83 2.62
CA LEU A 50 13.07 -10.23 3.75
C LEU A 50 12.96 -11.78 3.82
N PRO A 51 12.84 -12.36 5.03
CA PRO A 51 12.92 -13.81 5.23
C PRO A 51 11.68 -14.60 4.77
N TYR A 52 10.74 -13.97 4.04
CA TYR A 52 9.50 -14.61 3.64
C TYR A 52 9.68 -15.41 2.35
N LYS A 53 9.15 -16.63 2.33
CA LYS A 53 9.38 -17.59 1.22
C LYS A 53 8.42 -17.45 0.04
N LYS A 54 7.23 -16.87 0.26
CA LYS A 54 6.15 -16.81 -0.73
C LYS A 54 5.45 -15.46 -0.64
N TYR A 55 5.31 -14.81 -1.79
CA TYR A 55 4.66 -13.53 -1.91
C TYR A 55 3.49 -13.55 -2.89
N ARG A 56 2.54 -12.62 -2.68
CA ARG A 56 1.57 -12.16 -3.68
C ARG A 56 1.63 -10.64 -3.68
N HIS A 57 2.07 -10.05 -4.78
CA HIS A 57 2.28 -8.62 -4.88
C HIS A 57 1.09 -7.95 -5.51
N TRP A 58 0.65 -6.83 -4.95
CA TRP A 58 -0.47 -6.04 -5.41
C TRP A 58 -0.01 -4.63 -5.72
N ALA A 59 -0.27 -4.21 -6.95
CA ALA A 59 0.00 -2.87 -7.44
C ALA A 59 -1.29 -2.04 -7.59
N PRO A 60 -1.15 -0.69 -7.64
CA PRO A 60 -2.24 0.20 -7.99
C PRO A 60 -2.78 -0.08 -9.40
N HIS A 61 -4.03 0.30 -9.68
CA HIS A 61 -4.65 0.12 -11.00
C HIS A 61 -4.01 0.98 -12.10
N ASP A 62 -3.40 2.10 -11.74
CA ASP A 62 -2.82 3.10 -12.62
C ASP A 62 -1.32 2.89 -12.92
N ILE A 63 -0.71 1.84 -12.36
CA ILE A 63 0.70 1.47 -12.61
C ILE A 63 1.04 1.28 -14.11
N LYS A 64 0.03 0.99 -14.95
CA LYS A 64 0.17 0.80 -16.41
C LYS A 64 0.20 2.11 -17.20
N VAL A 65 -0.31 3.21 -16.65
CA VAL A 65 -0.50 4.48 -17.38
C VAL A 65 0.80 5.29 -17.45
N THR A 66 1.84 4.87 -16.71
CA THR A 66 2.95 5.76 -16.37
C THR A 66 4.05 5.90 -17.42
N ASP A 67 4.12 5.06 -18.47
CA ASP A 67 5.10 5.24 -19.57
C ASP A 67 4.65 4.53 -20.86
N TYR A 68 4.10 5.28 -21.82
CA TYR A 68 4.01 4.84 -23.24
C TYR A 68 5.36 4.99 -23.97
N THR A 69 6.41 5.51 -23.31
CA THR A 69 7.66 5.96 -23.96
C THR A 69 8.93 5.23 -23.50
N ALA A 70 8.84 4.20 -22.65
CA ALA A 70 9.99 3.36 -22.28
C ALA A 70 9.77 1.91 -22.74
N THR A 71 10.83 1.28 -23.26
CA THR A 71 10.80 -0.03 -23.93
C THR A 71 10.39 -1.21 -23.03
N GLU A 72 10.27 -0.99 -21.71
CA GLU A 72 9.69 -1.94 -20.75
C GLU A 72 8.84 -1.18 -19.70
N SER A 73 7.59 -1.59 -19.51
CA SER A 73 6.75 -1.04 -18.43
C SER A 73 7.32 -1.46 -17.06
N ARG A 74 7.07 -0.68 -15.99
CA ARG A 74 7.50 -1.03 -14.62
C ARG A 74 7.06 -2.42 -14.17
N ILE A 75 5.88 -2.86 -14.61
CA ILE A 75 5.39 -4.22 -14.37
C ILE A 75 6.26 -5.25 -15.07
N GLU A 76 6.64 -4.99 -16.33
CA GLU A 76 7.48 -5.91 -17.09
C GLU A 76 8.87 -6.03 -16.47
N TYR A 77 9.48 -4.89 -16.10
CA TYR A 77 10.75 -4.90 -15.38
C TYR A 77 10.64 -5.69 -14.07
N ALA A 78 9.59 -5.44 -13.26
CA ALA A 78 9.38 -6.17 -12.01
C ALA A 78 9.21 -7.68 -12.26
N ARG A 79 8.46 -8.05 -13.30
CA ARG A 79 8.23 -9.45 -13.69
C ARG A 79 9.53 -10.15 -14.10
N LEU A 80 10.35 -9.50 -14.92
CA LEU A 80 11.69 -9.99 -15.30
C LEU A 80 12.61 -10.16 -14.08
N HIS A 81 12.41 -9.36 -13.04
CA HIS A 81 13.12 -9.44 -11.78
C HIS A 81 12.38 -10.26 -10.72
N GLY A 82 11.42 -11.11 -11.09
CA GLY A 82 10.80 -12.10 -10.20
C GLY A 82 9.71 -11.58 -9.27
N VAL A 83 9.16 -10.39 -9.56
CA VAL A 83 8.00 -9.81 -8.86
C VAL A 83 6.85 -9.69 -9.85
N ASP A 84 5.87 -10.60 -9.73
CA ASP A 84 4.65 -10.57 -10.52
C ASP A 84 3.53 -9.85 -9.74
N PHE A 85 2.94 -8.82 -10.35
CA PHE A 85 1.95 -7.96 -9.73
C PHE A 85 0.53 -8.32 -10.15
N GLU A 86 -0.30 -8.59 -9.14
CA GLU A 86 -1.76 -8.49 -9.26
C GLU A 86 -2.18 -7.02 -9.20
N ILE A 87 -3.21 -6.67 -9.96
CA ILE A 87 -3.69 -5.29 -10.03
C ILE A 87 -4.91 -5.13 -9.11
N THR A 88 -4.86 -4.17 -8.19
CA THR A 88 -6.02 -3.82 -7.38
C THR A 88 -7.11 -3.18 -8.25
N PRO A 89 -8.40 -3.47 -8.03
CA PRO A 89 -9.45 -2.81 -8.79
C PRO A 89 -9.48 -1.30 -8.61
N ASN A 90 -9.87 -0.62 -9.70
CA ASN A 90 -10.09 0.81 -9.71
C ASN A 90 -11.45 1.11 -9.05
N ILE A 91 -11.39 1.75 -7.87
CA ILE A 91 -12.57 2.20 -7.13
C ILE A 91 -12.37 3.65 -6.69
N SER A 92 -13.46 4.31 -6.30
CA SER A 92 -13.37 5.67 -5.79
C SER A 92 -12.47 5.76 -4.54
N ILE A 93 -11.80 6.90 -4.37
CA ILE A 93 -10.96 7.17 -3.19
C ILE A 93 -11.78 6.96 -1.91
N GLN A 94 -13.02 7.45 -1.89
CA GLN A 94 -13.89 7.37 -0.73
C GLN A 94 -14.28 5.92 -0.38
N ASP A 95 -14.64 5.10 -1.37
CA ASP A 95 -14.93 3.68 -1.14
C ASP A 95 -13.70 2.94 -0.62
N GLY A 96 -12.51 3.28 -1.14
CA GLY A 96 -11.25 2.77 -0.64
C GLY A 96 -10.99 3.15 0.82
N ILE A 97 -11.23 4.41 1.20
CA ILE A 97 -11.06 4.88 2.58
C ILE A 97 -12.01 4.11 3.51
N ASP A 98 -13.25 3.91 3.10
CA ASP A 98 -14.24 3.19 3.92
C ASP A 98 -13.92 1.70 4.02
N ALA A 99 -13.37 1.09 2.96
CA ALA A 99 -12.77 -0.25 3.03
C ALA A 99 -11.61 -0.29 4.03
N GLY A 100 -10.72 0.71 3.99
CA GLY A 100 -9.61 0.87 4.92
C GLY A 100 -10.03 0.94 6.38
N ARG A 101 -11.10 1.70 6.68
CA ARG A 101 -11.66 1.79 8.04
C ARG A 101 -12.26 0.48 8.52
N ARG A 102 -12.88 -0.29 7.63
CA ARG A 102 -13.51 -1.57 7.99
C ARG A 102 -12.45 -2.64 8.24
N ILE A 103 -11.44 -2.73 7.38
CA ILE A 103 -10.40 -3.75 7.54
C ILE A 103 -9.56 -3.53 8.80
N LEU A 104 -9.33 -2.27 9.19
CA LEU A 104 -8.62 -1.93 10.44
C LEU A 104 -9.19 -2.64 11.67
N LYS A 105 -10.51 -2.91 11.70
CA LYS A 105 -11.18 -3.56 12.84
C LYS A 105 -10.84 -5.05 13.00
N ILE A 106 -10.32 -5.68 11.96
CA ILE A 106 -9.97 -7.11 11.93
C ILE A 106 -8.46 -7.32 11.69
N CYS A 107 -7.68 -6.24 11.76
CA CYS A 107 -6.24 -6.25 11.60
C CYS A 107 -5.54 -6.41 12.96
N TYR A 108 -4.52 -7.25 12.97
CA TYR A 108 -3.56 -7.40 14.06
C TYR A 108 -2.21 -6.91 13.58
N PHE A 109 -1.59 -6.00 14.33
CA PHE A 109 -0.35 -5.34 13.94
C PHE A 109 0.82 -5.94 14.70
N SER A 110 1.90 -6.26 13.99
CA SER A 110 3.17 -6.66 14.57
C SER A 110 3.73 -5.54 15.46
N ASP A 111 4.35 -5.94 16.57
CA ASP A 111 5.07 -5.07 17.52
C ASP A 111 6.53 -4.83 17.12
N LYS A 112 6.95 -5.34 15.95
CA LYS A 112 8.30 -5.16 15.41
C LYS A 112 8.70 -3.68 15.44
N VAL A 113 9.79 -3.41 16.15
CA VAL A 113 10.37 -2.07 16.28
C VAL A 113 10.81 -1.58 14.89
N GLY A 114 10.36 -0.38 14.54
CA GLY A 114 10.75 0.25 13.29
C GLY A 114 12.20 0.73 13.29
N VAL A 115 12.84 0.61 12.14
CA VAL A 115 14.21 1.06 11.89
C VAL A 115 14.19 2.03 10.71
N ARG A 116 14.92 3.14 10.85
CA ARG A 116 15.25 3.99 9.70
C ARG A 116 16.58 3.54 9.11
N SER A 117 16.61 3.27 7.82
CA SER A 117 17.86 2.99 7.10
C SER A 117 18.64 4.28 6.86
N ALA A 118 19.95 4.15 6.64
CA ALA A 118 20.84 5.29 6.42
C ALA A 118 20.44 6.15 5.20
N ASP A 119 19.75 5.55 4.24
CA ASP A 119 19.23 6.22 3.04
C ASP A 119 17.82 6.80 3.21
N GLY A 120 17.31 6.88 4.44
CA GLY A 120 16.03 7.51 4.77
C GLY A 120 14.80 6.60 4.64
N GLY A 121 14.99 5.30 4.38
CA GLY A 121 13.90 4.33 4.34
C GLY A 121 13.32 4.05 5.73
N GLU A 122 12.00 3.97 5.82
CA GLU A 122 11.26 3.71 7.06
C GLU A 122 10.73 2.27 7.04
N HIS A 123 11.34 1.39 7.82
CA HIS A 123 10.97 -0.04 7.89
C HIS A 123 10.34 -0.35 9.25
N GLY A 124 9.08 -0.75 9.26
CA GLY A 124 8.38 -1.23 10.46
C GLY A 124 6.95 -0.73 10.54
N VAL A 125 6.08 -1.56 11.12
CA VAL A 125 4.63 -1.33 11.19
C VAL A 125 4.26 -0.02 11.89
N ASN A 126 5.07 0.42 12.86
CA ASN A 126 4.87 1.68 13.57
C ASN A 126 4.91 2.91 12.66
N PHE A 127 5.77 2.96 11.63
CA PHE A 127 5.82 4.08 10.68
C PHE A 127 4.52 4.19 9.88
N GLY A 128 4.07 3.09 9.31
CA GLY A 128 2.80 3.04 8.59
C GLY A 128 1.60 3.36 9.50
N LEU A 129 1.58 2.88 10.74
CA LEU A 129 0.53 3.22 11.71
C LEU A 129 0.52 4.71 12.07
N ASN A 130 1.69 5.34 12.18
CA ASN A 130 1.79 6.78 12.41
C ASN A 130 1.23 7.56 11.22
N ALA A 131 1.54 7.15 9.98
CA ALA A 131 0.94 7.73 8.78
C ALA A 131 -0.59 7.60 8.78
N LEU A 132 -1.13 6.42 9.07
CA LEU A 132 -2.59 6.22 9.14
C LEU A 132 -3.26 7.10 10.21
N ARG A 133 -2.59 7.39 11.32
CA ARG A 133 -3.09 8.31 12.37
C ARG A 133 -3.04 9.78 11.93
N SER A 134 -2.08 10.14 11.08
CA SER A 134 -1.88 11.51 10.57
C SER A 134 -2.70 11.83 9.31
N TYR A 135 -3.23 10.81 8.64
CA TYR A 135 -4.06 10.95 7.45
C TYR A 135 -5.37 11.68 7.77
N ARG A 136 -5.65 12.77 7.04
CA ARG A 136 -6.75 13.70 7.34
C ARG A 136 -7.36 14.30 6.07
N LYS A 137 -8.54 14.90 6.21
CA LYS A 137 -9.18 15.69 5.15
C LYS A 137 -8.44 17.03 4.97
N LEU A 138 -8.46 17.55 3.74
CA LEU A 138 -7.95 18.89 3.43
C LEU A 138 -8.84 19.94 4.10
N PHE A 139 -8.25 20.82 4.91
CA PHE A 139 -8.95 21.95 5.52
C PHE A 139 -8.92 23.17 4.59
N ASP A 140 -10.08 23.77 4.31
CA ASP A 140 -10.21 25.03 3.58
C ASP A 140 -10.15 26.19 4.59
N GLU A 141 -8.97 26.82 4.70
CA GLU A 141 -8.74 27.95 5.62
C GLU A 141 -9.67 29.14 5.39
N LYS A 142 -10.12 29.37 4.15
CA LYS A 142 -10.99 30.51 3.82
C LYS A 142 -12.43 30.25 4.24
N ARG A 143 -12.91 29.02 4.04
CA ARG A 143 -14.28 28.61 4.38
C ARG A 143 -14.41 28.04 5.78
N LYS A 144 -13.29 27.84 6.49
CA LYS A 144 -13.21 27.23 7.82
C LYS A 144 -13.96 25.89 7.89
N THR A 145 -13.82 25.09 6.84
CA THR A 145 -14.48 23.78 6.72
C THR A 145 -13.55 22.75 6.06
N TYR A 146 -13.82 21.46 6.26
CA TYR A 146 -13.08 20.38 5.60
C TYR A 146 -13.67 20.08 4.23
N LYS A 147 -12.81 19.84 3.24
CA LYS A 147 -13.20 19.31 1.93
C LYS A 147 -13.31 17.79 2.00
N ASP A 148 -14.13 17.21 1.13
CA ASP A 148 -14.23 15.76 0.94
C ASP A 148 -13.12 15.19 0.05
N ILE A 149 -11.91 15.72 0.22
CA ILE A 149 -10.69 15.18 -0.38
C ILE A 149 -9.60 15.04 0.68
N PRO A 150 -8.73 14.02 0.56
CA PRO A 150 -7.58 13.88 1.44
C PRO A 150 -6.64 15.08 1.37
N HIS A 151 -6.02 15.43 2.50
CA HIS A 151 -4.87 16.31 2.51
C HIS A 151 -3.65 15.54 2.00
N HIS A 152 -3.04 16.01 0.91
CA HIS A 152 -1.89 15.34 0.32
C HIS A 152 -0.59 15.77 1.02
N ASP A 153 0.01 14.85 1.76
CA ASP A 153 1.29 14.99 2.45
C ASP A 153 1.97 13.62 2.64
N TRP A 154 3.01 13.57 3.47
CA TRP A 154 3.78 12.35 3.77
C TRP A 154 2.93 11.13 4.20
N ALA A 155 1.74 11.36 4.79
CA ALA A 155 0.85 10.30 5.23
C ALA A 155 -0.01 9.72 4.09
N SER A 156 0.00 10.34 2.91
CA SER A 156 -0.85 9.95 1.78
C SER A 156 -0.41 8.62 1.15
N HIS A 157 0.88 8.45 0.88
CA HIS A 157 1.38 7.22 0.24
C HIS A 157 1.14 5.96 1.10
N PRO A 158 1.40 5.97 2.41
CA PRO A 158 1.05 4.84 3.26
C PRO A 158 -0.46 4.60 3.33
N ALA A 159 -1.27 5.66 3.28
CA ALA A 159 -2.73 5.55 3.30
C ALA A 159 -3.29 5.00 1.97
N ASP A 160 -2.71 5.37 0.83
CA ASP A 160 -3.10 4.82 -0.47
C ASP A 160 -2.66 3.36 -0.60
N ALA A 161 -1.45 3.00 -0.16
CA ALA A 161 -1.01 1.61 -0.04
C ALA A 161 -1.94 0.79 0.88
N TRP A 162 -2.41 1.38 1.99
CA TRP A 162 -3.37 0.74 2.89
C TRP A 162 -4.73 0.53 2.22
N ARG A 163 -5.14 1.48 1.39
CA ARG A 163 -6.34 1.37 0.56
C ARG A 163 -6.24 0.19 -0.39
N TYR A 164 -5.11 0.04 -1.09
CA TYR A 164 -4.84 -1.11 -1.96
C TYR A 164 -4.87 -2.44 -1.19
N LEU A 165 -4.27 -2.48 0.02
CA LEU A 165 -4.39 -3.61 0.94
C LEU A 165 -5.85 -3.97 1.23
N SER A 166 -6.64 -2.96 1.57
CA SER A 166 -8.03 -3.13 1.97
C SER A 166 -8.87 -3.68 0.83
N VAL A 167 -8.67 -3.14 -0.37
CA VAL A 167 -9.35 -3.58 -1.59
C VAL A 167 -8.93 -4.99 -1.98
N GLY A 168 -7.63 -5.23 -2.12
CA GLY A 168 -7.09 -6.52 -2.56
C GLY A 168 -7.45 -7.67 -1.62
N ILE A 169 -7.39 -7.46 -0.29
CA ILE A 169 -7.81 -8.48 0.68
C ILE A 169 -9.32 -8.77 0.56
N SER A 170 -10.13 -7.73 0.42
CA SER A 170 -11.58 -7.89 0.43
C SER A 170 -12.10 -8.66 -0.77
N ILE A 171 -11.52 -8.44 -1.94
CA ILE A 171 -11.86 -9.21 -3.15
C ILE A 171 -11.30 -10.62 -3.06
N THR A 172 -10.05 -10.78 -2.62
CA THR A 172 -9.39 -12.09 -2.57
C THR A 172 -10.10 -13.06 -1.63
N TYR A 173 -10.69 -12.55 -0.53
CA TYR A 173 -11.22 -13.41 0.53
C TYR A 173 -12.67 -13.17 0.90
N ASN A 174 -13.41 -12.38 0.11
CA ASN A 174 -14.83 -12.10 0.30
C ASN A 174 -15.17 -11.74 1.76
N ILE A 175 -14.46 -10.75 2.31
CA ILE A 175 -14.64 -10.34 3.71
C ILE A 175 -16.09 -9.84 3.90
N PRO A 176 -16.86 -10.43 4.85
CA PRO A 176 -18.26 -10.07 5.06
C PRO A 176 -18.45 -8.58 5.30
N GLY A 177 -19.46 -7.98 4.64
CA GLY A 177 -19.74 -6.55 4.74
C GLY A 177 -18.96 -5.65 3.76
N LEU A 178 -18.07 -6.22 2.93
CA LEU A 178 -17.44 -5.51 1.82
C LEU A 178 -17.87 -6.06 0.46
N LYS A 179 -18.95 -5.52 -0.11
CA LYS A 179 -19.27 -5.73 -1.53
C LYS A 179 -18.53 -4.68 -2.35
N ILE A 180 -17.30 -4.96 -2.74
CA ILE A 180 -16.60 -4.13 -3.73
C ILE A 180 -17.18 -4.48 -5.09
N LYS A 181 -17.99 -3.59 -5.68
CA LYS A 181 -18.32 -3.66 -7.09
C LYS A 181 -17.11 -3.12 -7.86
N ALA A 182 -16.34 -4.01 -8.47
CA ALA A 182 -15.40 -3.58 -9.51
C ALA A 182 -16.24 -3.09 -10.70
N PHE A 183 -15.97 -1.88 -11.18
CA PHE A 183 -16.55 -1.35 -12.40
C PHE A 183 -15.80 -1.86 -13.62
#